data_AF-A0A087LYF3-F1
#
_entry.id   AF-A0A087LYF3-F1
#
_cell.length_a   1.000
_cell.length_b   1.000
_cell.length_c   1.000
_cell.angle_alpha   90.00
_cell.angle_beta   90.00
_cell.angle_gamma   90.00
#
_symmetry.space_group_name_H-M   'P 1'
#
loop_
_entity.id
_entity.type
_entity.pdbx_description
1 polymer ?
#
loop_
_entity_poly.entity_id
_entity_poly.type
_entity_poly.pdbx_seq_one_letter_code
_entity_poly.pdbx_strand_id
1 'polypeptide(L)' 'MATLVRLTQEQIEQLLDDADDMERALKDMHEELITLGVPNDTATRFSKLHDRFSGWISFLRRQRELGSEPPVS' A
#
# COMPACT_ATOMS: atom_id res chain seq x y z
N MET A 1 -24.09 4.94 -16.71
CA MET A 1 -24.17 5.07 -15.24
C MET A 1 -23.12 4.16 -14.65
N ALA A 2 -22.14 4.69 -13.93
CA ALA A 2 -21.21 3.86 -13.17
C ALA A 2 -21.87 3.55 -11.81
N THR A 3 -22.11 2.27 -11.53
CA THR A 3 -22.57 1.85 -10.21
C THR A 3 -21.39 1.94 -9.26
N LEU A 4 -21.43 2.87 -8.30
CA LEU A 4 -20.45 2.92 -7.22
C LEU A 4 -20.72 1.72 -6.30
N VAL A 5 -19.99 0.63 -6.50
CA VAL A 5 -19.99 -0.51 -5.59
C VAL A 5 -19.13 -0.13 -4.38
N ARG A 6 -19.75 -0.03 -3.20
CA ARG A 6 -19.03 0.16 -1.95
C ARG A 6 -18.46 -1.19 -1.51
N LEU A 7 -17.20 -1.20 -1.12
CA LEU A 7 -16.61 -2.36 -0.44
C LEU A 7 -17.25 -2.52 0.95
N THR A 8 -17.45 -3.76 1.37
CA THR A 8 -17.82 -4.05 2.76
C THR A 8 -16.65 -3.78 3.70
N GLN A 9 -16.91 -3.66 5.00
CA GLN A 9 -15.84 -3.49 5.99
C GLN A 9 -14.82 -4.63 5.92
N GLU A 10 -15.28 -5.87 5.83
CA GLU A 10 -14.42 -7.06 5.69
C GLU A 10 -13.57 -7.00 4.42
N GLN A 11 -14.13 -6.56 3.29
CA GLN A 11 -13.37 -6.39 2.05
C GLN A 11 -12.29 -5.31 2.15
N ILE A 12 -12.54 -4.25 2.93
CA ILE A 12 -11.55 -3.20 3.18
C ILE A 12 -10.47 -3.71 4.13
N GLU A 13 -10.82 -4.48 5.16
CA GLU A 13 -9.86 -5.13 6.07
C GLU A 13 -8.94 -6.07 5.31
N GLN A 14 -9.51 -6.99 4.52
CA GLN A 14 -8.74 -7.90 3.69
C GLN A 14 -7.80 -7.15 2.74
N LEU A 15 -8.26 -6.07 2.10
CA LEU A 15 -7.44 -5.29 1.18
C LEU A 15 -6.26 -4.60 1.89
N LEU A 16 -6.44 -4.17 3.14
CA LEU A 16 -5.36 -3.58 3.94
C LEU A 16 -4.36 -4.63 4.42
N ASP A 17 -4.84 -5.83 4.78
CA ASP A 17 -3.99 -6.95 5.16
C ASP A 17 -3.15 -7.43 3.96
N ASP A 18 -3.77 -7.60 2.80
CA ASP A 18 -3.08 -7.94 1.54
C ASP A 18 -2.04 -6.88 1.16
N ALA A 19 -2.34 -5.61 1.42
CA ALA A 19 -1.41 -4.50 1.18
C ALA A 19 -0.21 -4.54 2.12
N ASP A 20 -0.38 -4.93 3.39
CA ASP A 20 0.72 -5.10 4.34
C ASP A 20 1.61 -6.29 3.97
N ASP A 21 1.00 -7.39 3.51
CA ASP A 21 1.74 -8.54 2.96
C ASP A 21 2.57 -8.15 1.73
N MET A 22 1.98 -7.36 0.84
CA MET A 22 2.68 -6.84 -0.33
C MET A 22 3.82 -5.88 0.06
N GLU A 23 3.63 -5.03 1.07
CA GLU A 23 4.70 -4.14 1.57
C GLU A 23 5.86 -4.95 2.17
N ARG A 24 5.57 -6.01 2.93
CA ARG A 24 6.60 -6.95 3.42
C ARG A 24 7.39 -7.57 2.26
N ALA A 25 6.69 -8.13 1.28
CA ALA A 25 7.33 -8.75 0.12
C ALA A 25 8.18 -7.76 -0.71
N LEU A 26 7.76 -6.50 -0.83
CA LEU A 26 8.54 -5.46 -1.51
C LEU A 26 9.81 -5.09 -0.74
N LYS A 27 9.78 -5.10 0.59
CA LYS A 27 10.97 -4.88 1.43
C LYS A 27 11.96 -6.03 1.27
N ASP A 28 11.49 -7.27 1.38
CA ASP A 28 12.32 -8.46 1.20
C ASP A 28 12.99 -8.44 -0.20
N MET A 29 12.22 -8.12 -1.23
CA MET A 29 12.75 -7.98 -2.59
C MET A 29 13.78 -6.86 -2.71
N HIS A 30 13.61 -5.74 -2.00
CA HIS A 30 14.62 -4.67 -1.98
C HIS A 30 15.95 -5.15 -1.40
N GLU A 31 15.89 -5.90 -0.30
CA GLU A 31 17.08 -6.48 0.35
C GLU A 31 17.76 -7.54 -0.54
N GLU A 32 16.98 -8.36 -1.24
CA GLU A 32 17.49 -9.31 -2.23
C GLU A 32 18.20 -8.59 -3.39
N LEU A 33 17.61 -7.51 -3.92
CA LEU A 33 18.23 -6.74 -5.01
C LEU A 33 19.57 -6.10 -4.58
N ILE A 34 19.67 -5.64 -3.32
CA ILE A 34 20.92 -5.14 -2.76
C ILE A 34 21.94 -6.27 -2.66
N THR A 35 21.53 -7.44 -2.15
CA THR A 35 22.39 -8.63 -1.99
C THR A 35 22.92 -9.14 -3.33
N LEU A 36 22.09 -9.12 -4.36
CA LEU A 36 22.44 -9.53 -5.73
C LEU A 36 23.35 -8.53 -6.46
N GLY A 37 23.64 -7.36 -5.84
CA GLY A 37 24.52 -6.34 -6.44
C GLY A 37 23.90 -5.67 -7.66
N VAL A 38 22.57 -5.55 -7.70
CA VAL A 38 21.87 -4.90 -8.80
C VAL A 38 22.34 -3.44 -8.91
N PRO A 39 22.49 -2.88 -10.14
CA PRO A 39 22.93 -1.50 -10.31
C PRO A 39 22.12 -0.51 -9.47
N ASN A 40 22.81 0.44 -8.83
CA ASN A 40 22.20 1.43 -7.93
C ASN A 40 21.02 2.17 -8.56
N ASP A 41 21.08 2.46 -9.86
CA ASP A 41 19.98 3.11 -10.58
C ASP A 41 18.70 2.28 -10.57
N THR A 42 18.82 0.96 -10.71
CA THR A 42 17.69 0.02 -10.67
C THR A 42 17.15 -0.11 -9.24
N ALA A 43 18.03 -0.25 -8.24
CA ALA A 43 17.62 -0.27 -6.83
C ALA A 43 16.90 1.04 -6.42
N THR A 44 17.39 2.18 -6.90
CA THR A 44 16.77 3.50 -6.69
C THR A 44 15.40 3.60 -7.34
N ARG A 45 15.25 3.11 -8.58
CA ARG A 45 13.94 3.07 -9.26
C ARG A 45 12.95 2.17 -8.51
N PHE A 46 13.41 1.03 -8.01
CA PHE A 46 12.60 0.14 -7.19
C PHE A 46 12.13 0.82 -5.90
N SER A 47 13.05 1.43 -5.15
CA SER A 47 12.72 2.15 -3.91
C SER A 47 11.68 3.23 -4.15
N LYS A 48 11.79 4.04 -5.22
CA LYS A 48 10.77 5.04 -5.56
C LYS A 48 9.39 4.45 -5.85
N LEU A 49 9.34 3.26 -6.43
CA LEU A 49 8.08 2.57 -6.74
C LEU A 49 7.45 2.03 -5.46
N HIS A 50 8.26 1.44 -4.59
CA HIS A 50 7.84 0.98 -3.26
C HIS A 50 7.31 2.14 -2.41
N ASP A 51 8.04 3.27 -2.33
CA ASP A 51 7.61 4.46 -1.58
C ASP A 51 6.25 4.98 -2.06
N ARG A 52 6.03 4.98 -3.38
CA ARG A 52 4.76 5.40 -3.97
C ARG A 52 3.61 4.45 -3.60
N PHE A 53 3.88 3.14 -3.59
CA PHE A 53 2.92 2.14 -3.16
C PHE A 53 2.54 2.35 -1.69
N SER A 54 3.52 2.45 -0.79
CA SER A 54 3.29 2.71 0.64
C SER A 54 2.52 4.02 0.87
N GLY A 55 2.77 5.05 0.05
CA GLY A 55 2.02 6.30 0.08
C GLY A 55 0.53 6.12 -0.26
N TRP A 56 0.20 5.29 -1.25
CA TRP A 56 -1.19 4.97 -1.59
C TRP A 56 -1.90 4.19 -0.48
N ILE A 57 -1.24 3.20 0.12
CA ILE A 57 -1.81 2.43 1.22
C ILE A 57 -2.06 3.32 2.44
N SER A 58 -1.11 4.20 2.77
CA SER A 58 -1.27 5.19 3.84
C SER A 58 -2.46 6.12 3.60
N PHE A 59 -2.66 6.56 2.36
CA PHE A 59 -3.82 7.37 1.99
C PHE A 59 -5.13 6.60 2.17
N LEU A 60 -5.19 5.34 1.73
CA LEU A 60 -6.39 4.49 1.88
C LEU A 60 -6.72 4.23 3.35
N ARG A 61 -5.71 3.96 4.19
CA ARG A 61 -5.89 3.81 5.65
C ARG A 61 -6.51 5.06 6.26
N ARG A 62 -5.98 6.24 5.92
CA ARG A 62 -6.52 7.51 6.41
C ARG A 62 -7.95 7.77 5.94
N GLN A 63 -8.29 7.44 4.69
CA GLN A 63 -9.66 7.55 4.19
C GLN A 63 -10.62 6.64 4.95
N ARG A 64 -10.19 5.43 5.32
CA ARG A 64 -10.97 4.51 6.15
C ARG A 64 -11.20 5.07 7.54
N GLU A 65 -10.17 5.60 8.20
CA GLU A 65 -10.27 6.21 9.54
C GLU A 65 -11.30 7.34 9.53
N LEU A 66 -11.20 8.27 8.57
CA LEU A 66 -12.14 9.38 8.40
C LEU A 66 -13.57 8.92 8.08
N GLY A 67 -13.72 7.82 7.34
CA GLY A 67 -15.04 7.23 7.06
C GLY A 67 -15.66 6.50 8.26
N SER A 68 -14.87 6.22 9.29
CA SER A 68 -15.29 5.52 10.51
C SER A 68 -15.58 6.48 11.68
N GLU A 69 -15.12 7.73 11.60
CA GLU A 69 -15.47 8.77 12.58
C GLU A 69 -16.94 9.21 12.39
N PRO A 70 -17.74 9.30 13.47
CA PRO A 70 -19.06 9.91 13.39
C PRO A 70 -18.92 11.39 12.98
N PRO A 71 -19.87 11.94 12.18
CA PRO A 71 -19.78 13.33 11.77
C PRO A 71 -19.69 14.24 13.00
N VAL A 72 -18.63 15.04 13.07
CA VAL A 72 -18.47 16.07 14.11
C VAL A 72 -19.68 17.00 14.00
N SER A 73 -20.50 16.98 15.06
CA SER A 73 -21.70 17.83 15.19
C SER A 73 -21.33 19.28 15.49
#